data_AF-A0A452QM76-F1
#
_entry.id   AF-A0A452QM76-F1
#
_cell.length_a   1.000
_cell.length_b   1.000
_cell.length_c   1.000
_cell.angle_alpha   90.00
_cell.angle_beta   90.00
_cell.angle_gamma   90.00
#
_symmetry.space_group_name_H-M   'P 1'
#
loop_
_entity.id
_entity.type
_entity.pdbx_description
1 polymer ?
#
loop_
_entity_poly.entity_id
_entity_poly.type
_entity_poly.pdbx_seq_one_letter_code
_entity_poly.pdbx_strand_id
1 'polypeptide(L)'
;MANPPWAEIREKFQAALALSRVELHKNPEKEPYKSKYGARALLEEVKALLGPAPEDEDERPQAEDGLGAGDHALGLPAEVVEAEGPIAQGAVRLAVIEFHLGVNHIDTEELSAGEEHLVKCLRLLRKYRLSQDCVSLYIQAQNNLGILWSEREEIETAQAYLESSEALYNQYMKEIGSPPLDPTEHFLPEEEKLAEQERSKRFEKVYTHNLYYLAQVYQHMEMFEKAAHYCHSTLKRQLEHSAYHPLEWAINAATLSQFYINKSLWLPAAISLLGLYPF
;
A
#
# COMPACT_ATOMS: atom_id res chain seq x y z
N MET A 1 12.01 -32.70 -2.52
CA MET A 1 12.87 -31.96 -3.46
C MET A 1 12.04 -30.81 -3.99
N ALA A 2 12.36 -29.57 -3.66
CA ALA A 2 11.63 -28.43 -4.22
C ALA A 2 11.75 -28.49 -5.75
N ASN A 3 10.65 -28.25 -6.47
CA ASN A 3 10.66 -28.12 -7.92
C ASN A 3 11.74 -27.08 -8.29
N PRO A 4 12.76 -27.42 -9.12
CA PRO A 4 13.84 -26.51 -9.46
C PRO A 4 13.39 -25.11 -9.94
N PRO A 5 12.25 -24.94 -10.65
CA PRO A 5 11.72 -23.62 -10.98
C PRO A 5 11.42 -22.72 -9.78
N TRP A 6 10.96 -23.29 -8.65
CA TRP A 6 10.47 -22.50 -7.53
C TRP A 6 11.60 -21.92 -6.67
N ALA A 7 12.70 -22.67 -6.50
CA ALA A 7 13.88 -22.18 -5.80
C ALA A 7 14.50 -20.99 -6.54
N GLU A 8 14.59 -21.07 -7.88
CA GLU A 8 15.06 -19.98 -8.73
C GLU A 8 14.15 -18.75 -8.67
N ILE A 9 12.82 -18.94 -8.78
CA ILE A 9 11.84 -17.86 -8.64
C ILE A 9 12.03 -17.12 -7.31
N ARG A 10 12.15 -17.87 -6.20
CA ARG A 10 12.33 -17.29 -4.87
C ARG A 10 13.62 -16.50 -4.75
N GLU A 11 14.74 -17.06 -5.21
CA GLU A 11 16.05 -16.41 -5.14
C GLU A 11 16.06 -15.09 -5.92
N LYS A 12 15.54 -15.10 -7.15
CA LYS A 12 15.43 -13.89 -7.97
C LYS A 12 14.53 -12.84 -7.34
N PHE A 13 13.39 -13.26 -6.77
CA PHE A 13 12.49 -12.35 -6.07
C PHE A 13 13.16 -11.71 -4.85
N GLN A 14 13.83 -12.51 -4.01
CA GLN A 14 14.56 -11.99 -2.84
C GLN A 14 15.68 -11.02 -3.25
N ALA A 15 16.42 -11.35 -4.33
CA ALA A 15 17.44 -10.46 -4.88
C ALA A 15 16.84 -9.14 -5.40
N ALA A 16 15.69 -9.19 -6.07
CA ALA A 16 14.98 -8.00 -6.53
C ALA A 16 14.53 -7.10 -5.38
N LEU A 17 14.02 -7.68 -4.28
CA LEU A 17 13.66 -6.93 -3.08
C LEU A 17 14.88 -6.28 -2.43
N ALA A 18 16.01 -6.99 -2.37
CA ALA A 18 17.25 -6.44 -1.85
C ALA A 18 17.74 -5.25 -2.68
N LEU A 19 17.72 -5.37 -4.01
CA LEU A 19 18.10 -4.29 -4.93
C LEU A 19 17.15 -3.08 -4.84
N SER A 20 15.85 -3.31 -4.69
CA SER A 20 14.85 -2.23 -4.56
C SER A 20 15.03 -1.39 -3.29
N ARG A 21 15.63 -1.96 -2.23
CA ARG A 21 15.90 -1.28 -0.96
C ARG A 21 17.22 -0.51 -0.94
N VAL A 22 18.05 -0.63 -1.97
CA VAL A 22 19.32 0.11 -2.04
C VAL A 22 19.03 1.59 -2.20
N GLU A 23 19.49 2.39 -1.23
CA GLU A 23 19.33 3.84 -1.21
C GLU A 23 20.03 4.49 -2.42
N LEU A 24 19.45 5.58 -2.95
CA LEU A 24 19.94 6.25 -4.16
C LEU A 24 21.42 6.63 -4.09
N HIS A 25 21.89 7.12 -2.94
CA HIS A 25 23.29 7.55 -2.75
C HIS A 25 24.30 6.40 -2.75
N LYS A 26 23.84 5.14 -2.65
CA LYS A 26 24.70 3.95 -2.77
C LYS A 26 24.90 3.51 -4.21
N ASN A 27 24.13 4.06 -5.15
CA ASN A 27 24.33 3.84 -6.58
C ASN A 27 25.41 4.78 -7.15
N PRO A 28 26.04 4.44 -8.29
CA PRO A 28 26.94 5.35 -8.97
C PRO A 28 26.25 6.69 -9.30
N GLU A 29 26.94 7.82 -9.10
CA GLU A 29 26.36 9.16 -9.34
C GLU A 29 25.78 9.35 -10.74
N LYS A 30 26.36 8.70 -11.74
CA LYS A 30 25.89 8.74 -13.15
C LYS A 30 24.69 7.83 -13.41
N GLU A 31 24.38 6.91 -12.51
CA GLU A 31 23.33 5.91 -12.63
C GLU A 31 22.56 5.77 -11.29
N PRO A 32 21.90 6.84 -10.80
CA PRO A 32 21.35 6.88 -9.42
C PRO A 32 20.27 5.81 -9.14
N TYR A 33 19.64 5.26 -10.18
CA TYR A 33 18.60 4.23 -10.11
C TYR A 33 19.06 2.84 -10.56
N LYS A 34 20.37 2.60 -10.70
CA LYS A 34 20.92 1.33 -11.22
C LYS A 34 20.37 0.09 -10.52
N SER A 35 20.34 0.10 -9.19
CA SER A 35 19.78 -1.00 -8.39
C SER A 35 18.28 -1.22 -8.68
N LYS A 36 17.51 -0.14 -8.83
CA LYS A 36 16.07 -0.21 -9.11
C LYS A 36 15.79 -0.83 -10.48
N TYR A 37 16.53 -0.45 -11.52
CA TYR A 37 16.45 -1.10 -12.84
C TYR A 37 16.86 -2.58 -12.79
N GLY A 38 17.92 -2.91 -12.03
CA GLY A 38 18.31 -4.30 -11.81
C GLY A 38 17.21 -5.13 -11.12
N ALA A 39 16.50 -4.53 -10.17
CA ALA A 39 15.35 -5.18 -9.53
C ALA A 39 14.21 -5.43 -10.53
N ARG A 40 13.90 -4.49 -11.43
CA ARG A 40 12.87 -4.70 -12.47
C ARG A 40 13.19 -5.85 -13.40
N ALA A 41 14.44 -5.96 -13.84
CA ALA A 41 14.87 -7.06 -14.69
C ALA A 41 14.61 -8.42 -14.02
N LEU A 42 14.97 -8.56 -12.74
CA LEU A 42 14.71 -9.77 -11.96
C LEU A 42 13.20 -10.01 -11.74
N LEU A 43 12.40 -8.97 -11.48
CA LEU A 43 10.95 -9.07 -11.32
C LEU A 43 10.27 -9.54 -12.61
N GLU A 44 10.67 -9.02 -13.77
CA GLU A 44 10.15 -9.46 -15.07
C GLU A 44 10.56 -10.90 -15.40
N GLU A 45 11.79 -11.32 -15.04
CA GLU A 45 12.19 -12.73 -15.13
C GLU A 45 11.31 -13.63 -14.25
N VAL A 46 11.03 -13.22 -13.00
CA VAL A 46 10.15 -13.97 -12.10
C VAL A 46 8.73 -14.05 -12.66
N LYS A 47 8.19 -12.94 -13.18
CA LYS A 47 6.88 -12.88 -13.84
C LYS A 47 6.79 -13.83 -15.03
N ALA A 48 7.83 -13.87 -15.87
CA ALA A 48 7.92 -14.80 -16.99
C ALA A 48 7.94 -16.27 -16.52
N LEU A 49 8.64 -16.58 -15.43
CA LEU A 49 8.70 -17.92 -14.84
C LEU A 49 7.38 -18.35 -14.17
N LEU A 50 6.60 -17.41 -13.62
CA LEU A 50 5.27 -17.67 -13.05
C LEU A 50 4.22 -17.98 -14.14
N GLY A 51 4.43 -17.48 -15.36
CA GLY A 51 3.51 -17.68 -16.48
C GLY A 51 2.43 -16.60 -16.57
N PRO A 52 1.50 -16.72 -17.53
CA PRO A 52 0.45 -15.73 -17.75
C PRO A 52 -0.51 -15.65 -16.56
N ALA A 53 -1.12 -14.48 -16.40
CA ALA A 53 -2.24 -14.32 -15.48
C ALA A 53 -3.38 -15.27 -15.87
N PRO A 54 -4.14 -15.79 -14.90
CA PRO A 54 -5.37 -16.49 -15.22
C PRO A 54 -6.31 -15.56 -15.99
N GLU A 55 -6.96 -16.10 -17.02
CA GLU A 55 -7.93 -15.36 -17.82
C GLU A 55 -9.07 -14.88 -16.91
N ASP A 56 -9.35 -13.57 -16.94
CA ASP A 56 -10.51 -13.01 -16.25
C ASP A 56 -11.76 -13.38 -17.06
N GLU A 57 -12.55 -14.35 -16.57
CA GLU A 57 -13.85 -14.67 -17.19
C GLU A 57 -14.84 -13.49 -17.14
N ASP A 58 -14.54 -12.44 -16.36
CA ASP A 58 -15.30 -11.20 -16.25
C ASP A 58 -14.96 -10.13 -17.32
N GLU A 59 -14.22 -10.49 -18.39
CA GLU A 59 -14.00 -9.63 -19.56
C GLU A 59 -15.32 -9.32 -20.30
N ARG A 60 -16.10 -8.37 -19.77
CA ARG A 60 -16.91 -7.51 -20.64
C ARG A 60 -16.00 -6.39 -21.12
N PRO A 61 -15.92 -6.13 -22.44
CA PRO A 61 -15.16 -5.01 -22.95
C PRO A 61 -15.75 -3.72 -22.37
N GLN A 62 -15.07 -3.14 -21.39
CA GLN A 62 -15.35 -1.78 -20.96
C GLN A 62 -14.84 -0.90 -22.09
N ALA A 63 -15.76 -0.16 -22.69
CA ALA A 63 -15.43 0.87 -23.67
C ALA A 63 -14.38 1.82 -23.08
N GLU A 64 -13.59 2.43 -23.97
CA GLU A 64 -12.60 3.45 -23.68
C GLU A 64 -13.18 4.60 -22.84
N ASP A 65 -13.23 4.42 -21.53
CA ASP A 65 -13.30 5.49 -20.56
C ASP A 65 -11.94 5.50 -19.86
N GLY A 66 -11.30 6.67 -19.84
CA GLY A 66 -9.90 6.84 -19.45
C GLY A 66 -9.52 6.11 -18.17
N LEU A 67 -8.29 5.58 -18.16
CA LEU A 67 -7.58 4.95 -17.05
C LEU A 67 -7.40 5.87 -15.82
N GLY A 68 -8.45 6.51 -15.32
CA GLY A 68 -8.34 7.53 -14.27
C GLY A 68 -9.54 7.66 -13.34
N ALA A 69 -10.64 6.94 -13.59
CA ALA A 69 -11.83 7.04 -12.76
C ALA A 69 -12.32 5.66 -12.33
N GLY A 70 -11.86 5.26 -11.15
CA GLY A 70 -12.50 4.33 -10.23
C GLY A 70 -12.99 3.01 -10.79
N ASP A 71 -12.32 1.92 -10.42
CA ASP A 71 -12.99 0.62 -10.36
C ASP A 71 -14.34 0.81 -9.66
N HIS A 72 -15.46 0.50 -10.33
CA HIS A 72 -16.82 0.61 -9.79
C HIS A 72 -17.01 -0.17 -8.46
N ALA A 73 -16.04 -1.00 -8.06
CA ALA A 73 -15.97 -1.68 -6.77
C ALA A 73 -15.31 -0.87 -5.63
N LEU A 74 -14.68 0.28 -5.89
CA LEU A 74 -14.14 1.17 -4.86
C LEU A 74 -15.30 1.66 -3.98
N GLY A 75 -15.38 1.17 -2.75
CA GLY A 75 -16.43 1.52 -1.79
C GLY A 75 -17.62 0.55 -1.68
N LEU A 76 -17.75 -0.45 -2.56
CA LEU A 76 -18.70 -1.55 -2.31
C LEU A 76 -18.11 -2.50 -1.25
N PRO A 77 -18.92 -3.00 -0.29
CA PRO A 77 -18.47 -4.04 0.63
C PRO A 77 -17.89 -5.23 -0.14
N ALA A 78 -16.73 -5.71 0.29
CA ALA A 78 -16.14 -6.91 -0.29
C ALA A 78 -16.74 -8.15 0.35
N GLU A 79 -16.99 -9.20 -0.43
CA GLU A 79 -17.28 -10.52 0.14
C GLU A 79 -15.96 -11.21 0.51
N VAL A 80 -15.97 -12.00 1.60
CA VAL A 80 -14.83 -12.83 1.96
C VAL A 80 -14.77 -14.00 0.98
N VAL A 81 -13.83 -13.95 0.04
CA VAL A 81 -13.52 -15.02 -0.90
C VAL A 81 -12.06 -15.40 -0.70
N GLU A 82 -11.83 -16.60 -0.19
CA GLU A 82 -10.47 -17.10 0.05
C GLU A 82 -9.72 -17.34 -1.25
N ALA A 83 -8.42 -17.02 -1.27
CA ALA A 83 -7.53 -17.21 -2.41
C ALA A 83 -7.02 -18.66 -2.50
N GLU A 84 -7.95 -19.62 -2.50
CA GLU A 84 -7.61 -21.05 -2.47
C GLU A 84 -7.29 -21.63 -3.85
N GLY A 85 -6.30 -22.52 -3.87
CA GLY A 85 -5.93 -23.31 -5.04
C GLY A 85 -4.85 -22.67 -5.94
N PRO A 86 -4.33 -23.43 -6.92
CA PRO A 86 -3.16 -23.02 -7.69
C PRO A 86 -3.37 -21.76 -8.53
N ILE A 87 -4.58 -21.56 -9.05
CA ILE A 87 -4.94 -20.41 -9.89
C ILE A 87 -4.94 -19.13 -9.07
N ALA A 88 -5.63 -19.12 -7.92
CA ALA A 88 -5.67 -17.96 -7.03
C ALA A 88 -4.28 -17.62 -6.49
N GLN A 89 -3.51 -18.62 -6.04
CA GLN A 89 -2.12 -18.41 -5.61
C GLN A 89 -1.21 -17.87 -6.73
N GLY A 90 -1.42 -18.31 -7.98
CA GLY A 90 -0.74 -17.77 -9.15
C GLY A 90 -1.07 -16.29 -9.37
N ALA A 91 -2.36 -15.92 -9.32
CA ALA A 91 -2.82 -14.54 -9.44
C ALA A 91 -2.23 -13.64 -8.33
N VAL A 92 -2.23 -14.10 -7.08
CA VAL A 92 -1.68 -13.34 -5.94
C VAL A 92 -0.19 -13.11 -6.11
N ARG A 93 0.59 -14.14 -6.49
CA ARG A 93 2.03 -13.99 -6.74
C ARG A 93 2.32 -13.04 -7.91
N LEU A 94 1.56 -13.12 -8.99
CA LEU A 94 1.68 -12.16 -10.09
C LEU A 94 1.36 -10.74 -9.62
N ALA A 95 0.33 -10.55 -8.80
CA ALA A 95 -0.02 -9.25 -8.25
C ALA A 95 1.09 -8.67 -7.36
N VAL A 96 1.76 -9.51 -6.55
CA VAL A 96 2.95 -9.09 -5.78
C VAL A 96 4.05 -8.56 -6.70
N ILE A 97 4.30 -9.23 -7.83
CA ILE A 97 5.29 -8.77 -8.80
C ILE A 97 4.87 -7.46 -9.47
N GLU A 98 3.62 -7.34 -9.91
CA GLU A 98 3.10 -6.10 -10.49
C GLU A 98 3.17 -4.94 -9.47
N PHE A 99 2.86 -5.19 -8.19
CA PHE A 99 3.02 -4.19 -7.15
C PHE A 99 4.46 -3.69 -7.02
N HIS A 100 5.43 -4.60 -6.96
CA HIS A 100 6.84 -4.21 -6.83
C HIS A 100 7.38 -3.51 -8.09
N LEU A 101 6.95 -3.92 -9.29
CA LEU A 101 7.25 -3.20 -10.53
C LEU A 101 6.66 -1.79 -10.48
N GLY A 102 5.39 -1.67 -10.09
CA GLY A 102 4.67 -0.40 -9.99
C GLY A 102 5.36 0.58 -9.06
N VAL A 103 5.64 0.16 -7.81
CA VAL A 103 6.39 0.97 -6.84
C VAL A 103 7.74 1.37 -7.40
N ASN A 104 8.48 0.43 -8.00
CA ASN A 104 9.81 0.71 -8.54
C ASN A 104 9.79 1.72 -9.70
N HIS A 105 8.76 1.70 -10.55
CA HIS A 105 8.55 2.71 -11.61
C HIS A 105 8.23 4.09 -11.05
N ILE A 106 7.34 4.20 -10.06
CA ILE A 106 7.05 5.47 -9.38
C ILE A 106 8.33 6.05 -8.79
N ASP A 107 9.08 5.20 -8.10
CA ASP A 107 10.35 5.47 -7.45
C ASP A 107 11.50 5.96 -8.35
N THR A 108 11.32 5.91 -9.67
CA THR A 108 12.24 6.47 -10.68
C THR A 108 11.56 7.50 -11.57
N GLU A 109 10.45 8.08 -11.12
CA GLU A 109 9.68 9.11 -11.82
C GLU A 109 9.00 8.62 -13.12
N GLU A 110 8.85 7.31 -13.30
CA GLU A 110 8.14 6.71 -14.44
C GLU A 110 6.66 6.45 -14.09
N LEU A 111 5.95 7.52 -13.72
CA LEU A 111 4.66 7.44 -13.03
C LEU A 111 3.58 6.68 -13.83
N SER A 112 3.50 6.84 -15.15
CA SER A 112 2.49 6.16 -15.97
C SER A 112 2.66 4.64 -15.98
N ALA A 113 3.90 4.16 -16.14
CA ALA A 113 4.19 2.74 -16.06
C ALA A 113 3.93 2.20 -14.64
N GLY A 114 4.28 3.00 -13.62
CA GLY A 114 4.00 2.67 -12.23
C GLY A 114 2.52 2.45 -11.95
N GLU A 115 1.68 3.35 -12.44
CA GLU A 115 0.23 3.26 -12.36
C GLU A 115 -0.33 2.02 -13.07
N GLU A 116 0.07 1.75 -14.32
CA GLU A 116 -0.40 0.58 -15.08
C GLU A 116 -0.16 -0.72 -14.32
N HIS A 117 1.03 -0.87 -13.73
CA HIS A 117 1.38 -2.03 -12.91
C HIS A 117 0.54 -2.12 -11.63
N LEU A 118 0.32 -1.01 -10.92
CA LEU A 118 -0.50 -1.00 -9.70
C LEU A 118 -1.98 -1.28 -9.99
N VAL A 119 -2.54 -0.73 -11.08
CA VAL A 119 -3.91 -1.03 -11.53
C VAL A 119 -4.04 -2.51 -11.88
N LYS A 120 -3.04 -3.08 -12.56
CA LYS A 120 -3.01 -4.51 -12.86
C LYS A 120 -2.94 -5.38 -11.60
N CYS A 121 -2.18 -4.96 -10.58
CA CYS A 121 -2.18 -5.60 -9.26
C CYS A 121 -3.58 -5.63 -8.64
N LEU A 122 -4.27 -4.48 -8.60
CA LEU A 122 -5.65 -4.42 -8.08
C LEU A 122 -6.61 -5.31 -8.85
N ARG A 123 -6.49 -5.36 -10.19
CA ARG A 123 -7.35 -6.21 -11.03
C ARG A 123 -7.19 -7.69 -10.67
N LEU A 124 -5.95 -8.18 -10.58
CA LEU A 124 -5.65 -9.59 -10.24
C LEU A 124 -6.20 -10.01 -8.87
N LEU A 125 -6.29 -9.07 -7.93
CA LEU A 125 -6.69 -9.32 -6.55
C LEU A 125 -8.16 -9.00 -6.27
N ARG A 126 -8.88 -8.37 -7.21
CA ARG A 126 -10.23 -7.80 -6.99
C ARG A 126 -11.19 -8.80 -6.34
N LYS A 127 -11.21 -10.04 -6.83
CA LYS A 127 -12.07 -11.12 -6.32
C LYS A 127 -11.74 -11.52 -4.88
N TYR A 128 -10.47 -11.42 -4.48
CA TYR A 128 -9.95 -11.91 -3.20
C TYR A 128 -9.57 -10.77 -2.25
N ARG A 129 -9.96 -9.52 -2.54
CA ARG A 129 -9.43 -8.31 -1.88
C ARG A 129 -9.62 -8.23 -0.36
N LEU A 130 -10.58 -8.97 0.20
CA LEU A 130 -10.81 -9.06 1.65
C LEU A 130 -10.14 -10.28 2.32
N SER A 131 -9.57 -11.21 1.54
CA SER A 131 -8.88 -12.38 2.08
C SER A 131 -7.62 -12.01 2.86
N GLN A 132 -7.27 -12.84 3.85
CA GLN A 132 -6.06 -12.67 4.66
C GLN A 132 -4.78 -12.64 3.81
N ASP A 133 -4.79 -13.31 2.66
CA ASP A 133 -3.67 -13.41 1.72
C ASP A 133 -3.46 -12.12 0.90
N CYS A 134 -4.53 -11.37 0.63
CA CYS A 134 -4.52 -10.30 -0.37
C CYS A 134 -4.73 -8.90 0.21
N VAL A 135 -5.47 -8.78 1.32
CA VAL A 135 -5.94 -7.47 1.82
C VAL A 135 -4.80 -6.48 2.07
N SER A 136 -3.68 -6.96 2.61
CA SER A 136 -2.49 -6.13 2.86
C SER A 136 -1.89 -5.58 1.55
N LEU A 137 -1.79 -6.41 0.52
CA LEU A 137 -1.27 -6.02 -0.78
C LEU A 137 -2.23 -5.07 -1.51
N TYR A 138 -3.53 -5.34 -1.44
CA TYR A 138 -4.56 -4.51 -2.07
C TYR A 138 -4.56 -3.09 -1.50
N ILE A 139 -4.58 -2.96 -0.17
CA ILE A 139 -4.50 -1.67 0.54
C ILE A 139 -3.20 -0.94 0.20
N GLN A 140 -2.06 -1.64 0.15
CA GLN A 140 -0.78 -1.03 -0.26
C GLN A 140 -0.82 -0.48 -1.69
N ALA A 141 -1.39 -1.23 -2.64
CA ALA A 141 -1.53 -0.78 -4.02
C ALA A 141 -2.47 0.43 -4.14
N GLN A 142 -3.61 0.42 -3.43
CA GLN A 142 -4.52 1.57 -3.36
C GLN A 142 -3.86 2.81 -2.73
N ASN A 143 -3.06 2.64 -1.67
CA ASN A 143 -2.33 3.74 -1.07
C ASN A 143 -1.33 4.36 -2.05
N ASN A 144 -0.55 3.54 -2.77
CA ASN A 144 0.40 4.05 -3.76
C ASN A 144 -0.30 4.77 -4.92
N LEU A 145 -1.45 4.25 -5.40
CA LEU A 145 -2.26 4.95 -6.40
C LEU A 145 -2.83 6.27 -5.84
N GLY A 146 -3.33 6.28 -4.61
CA GLY A 146 -3.82 7.48 -3.95
C GLY A 146 -2.75 8.57 -3.84
N ILE A 147 -1.52 8.20 -3.48
CA ILE A 147 -0.37 9.11 -3.44
C ILE A 147 -0.05 9.63 -4.84
N LEU A 148 0.09 8.74 -5.82
CA LEU A 148 0.42 9.08 -7.20
C LEU A 148 -0.61 10.05 -7.81
N TRP A 149 -1.90 9.81 -7.60
CA TRP A 149 -2.95 10.72 -8.08
C TRP A 149 -2.95 12.05 -7.33
N SER A 150 -2.61 12.05 -6.04
CA SER A 150 -2.45 13.29 -5.27
C SER A 150 -1.27 14.13 -5.79
N GLU A 151 -0.16 13.50 -6.16
CA GLU A 151 1.02 14.16 -6.74
C GLU A 151 0.73 14.75 -8.14
N ARG A 152 -0.24 14.18 -8.86
CA ARG A 152 -0.74 14.71 -10.13
C ARG A 152 -1.82 15.79 -9.98
N GLU A 153 -2.13 16.19 -8.75
CA GLU A 153 -3.19 17.15 -8.42
C GLU A 153 -4.61 16.68 -8.79
N GLU A 154 -4.81 15.37 -9.05
CA GLU A 154 -6.11 14.75 -9.29
C GLU A 154 -6.72 14.29 -7.95
N ILE A 155 -7.12 15.26 -7.15
CA ILE A 155 -7.44 15.09 -5.72
C ILE A 155 -8.66 14.20 -5.49
N GLU A 156 -9.68 14.27 -6.33
CA GLU A 156 -10.88 13.43 -6.23
C GLU A 156 -10.56 11.95 -6.46
N THR A 157 -9.70 11.65 -7.43
CA THR A 157 -9.25 10.28 -7.71
C THR A 157 -8.37 9.76 -6.57
N ALA A 158 -7.46 10.60 -6.06
CA ALA A 158 -6.66 10.28 -4.89
C ALA A 158 -7.53 9.94 -3.67
N GLN A 159 -8.55 10.77 -3.41
CA GLN A 159 -9.52 10.56 -2.35
C GLN A 159 -10.22 9.21 -2.49
N ALA A 160 -10.73 8.88 -3.68
CA ALA A 160 -11.47 7.64 -3.91
C ALA A 160 -10.64 6.39 -3.61
N TYR A 161 -9.37 6.37 -4.02
CA TYR A 161 -8.46 5.26 -3.70
C TYR A 161 -8.19 5.14 -2.20
N LEU A 162 -7.91 6.27 -1.54
CA LEU A 162 -7.54 6.27 -0.13
C LEU A 162 -8.74 5.97 0.79
N GLU A 163 -9.93 6.50 0.50
CA GLU A 163 -11.16 6.18 1.25
C GLU A 163 -11.57 4.72 1.02
N SER A 164 -11.41 4.19 -0.19
CA SER A 164 -11.68 2.77 -0.44
C SER A 164 -10.71 1.87 0.34
N SER A 165 -9.45 2.28 0.48
CA SER A 165 -8.43 1.58 1.27
C SER A 165 -8.75 1.59 2.77
N GLU A 166 -9.17 2.75 3.31
CA GLU A 166 -9.67 2.87 4.67
C GLU A 166 -10.91 1.99 4.91
N ALA A 167 -11.88 2.02 3.99
CA ALA A 167 -13.09 1.21 4.09
C ALA A 167 -12.77 -0.29 4.13
N LEU A 168 -11.84 -0.74 3.28
CA LEU A 168 -11.43 -2.14 3.22
C LEU A 168 -10.69 -2.58 4.49
N TYR A 169 -9.80 -1.74 5.03
CA TYR A 169 -9.14 -1.99 6.31
C TYR A 169 -10.18 -2.14 7.43
N ASN A 170 -11.10 -1.18 7.54
CA ASN A 170 -12.13 -1.19 8.60
C ASN A 170 -13.06 -2.40 8.48
N GLN A 171 -13.42 -2.80 7.26
CA GLN A 171 -14.20 -4.01 7.01
C GLN A 171 -13.43 -5.26 7.46
N TYR A 172 -12.18 -5.41 7.03
CA TYR A 172 -11.33 -6.54 7.37
C TYR A 172 -11.13 -6.69 8.88
N MET A 173 -10.84 -5.59 9.58
CA MET A 173 -10.66 -5.59 11.03
C MET A 173 -11.94 -5.93 11.79
N LYS A 174 -13.11 -5.60 11.23
CA LYS A 174 -14.41 -5.92 11.83
C LYS A 174 -14.83 -7.38 11.62
N GLU A 175 -14.56 -7.93 10.44
CA GLU A 175 -15.05 -9.26 10.04
C GLU A 175 -14.06 -10.39 10.35
N ILE A 176 -12.75 -10.14 10.19
CA ILE A 176 -11.69 -11.15 10.27
C ILE A 176 -10.75 -10.85 11.45
N GLY A 177 -10.18 -9.64 11.48
CA GLY A 177 -9.36 -9.14 12.59
C GLY A 177 -8.03 -9.87 12.84
N SER A 178 -7.67 -10.89 12.05
CA SER A 178 -6.40 -11.59 12.14
C SER A 178 -5.29 -10.85 11.35
N PRO A 179 -4.00 -10.97 11.70
CA PRO A 179 -2.93 -10.33 10.94
C PRO A 179 -2.84 -10.88 9.50
N PRO A 180 -2.99 -10.05 8.45
CA PRO A 180 -2.88 -10.50 7.07
C PRO A 180 -1.44 -10.86 6.71
N LEU A 181 -1.26 -11.67 5.65
CA LEU A 181 0.07 -11.95 5.13
C LEU A 181 0.71 -10.68 4.56
N ASP A 182 2.00 -10.51 4.81
CA ASP A 182 2.82 -9.52 4.13
C ASP A 182 3.04 -9.97 2.67
N PRO A 183 3.02 -9.05 1.69
CA PRO A 183 3.19 -9.41 0.27
C PRO A 183 4.43 -10.26 -0.01
N THR A 184 5.50 -10.06 0.75
CA THR A 184 6.77 -10.79 0.55
C THR A 184 6.69 -12.25 0.97
N GLU A 185 5.75 -12.62 1.84
CA GLU A 185 5.58 -13.99 2.36
C GLU A 185 5.04 -14.98 1.32
N HIS A 186 4.44 -14.49 0.23
CA HIS A 186 3.90 -15.33 -0.86
C HIS A 186 4.94 -16.16 -1.63
N PHE A 187 6.22 -15.81 -1.45
CA PHE A 187 7.37 -16.50 -2.02
C PHE A 187 8.19 -17.25 -0.97
N LEU A 188 7.82 -17.18 0.32
CA LEU A 188 8.53 -17.79 1.42
C LEU A 188 7.90 -19.14 1.82
N PRO A 189 8.71 -20.12 2.22
CA PRO A 189 8.20 -21.32 2.89
C PRO A 189 7.67 -20.96 4.29
N GLU A 190 6.83 -21.83 4.85
CA GLU A 190 6.13 -21.58 6.12
C GLU A 190 7.09 -21.26 7.28
N GLU A 191 8.28 -21.87 7.30
CA GLU A 191 9.27 -21.69 8.35
C GLU A 191 9.98 -20.33 8.31
N GLU A 192 9.95 -19.65 7.16
CA GLU A 192 10.56 -18.33 6.94
C GLU A 192 9.54 -17.18 7.02
N LYS A 193 8.25 -17.49 7.24
CA LYS A 193 7.18 -16.50 7.37
C LYS A 193 7.29 -15.66 8.65
N LEU A 194 6.66 -14.49 8.61
CA LEU A 194 6.69 -13.53 9.70
C LEU A 194 5.77 -13.98 10.84
N ALA A 195 6.25 -13.76 12.07
CA ALA A 195 5.40 -13.92 13.24
C ALA A 195 4.18 -12.99 13.16
N GLU A 196 3.05 -13.41 13.71
CA GLU A 196 1.79 -12.65 13.73
C GLU A 196 1.96 -11.21 14.26
N GLN A 197 2.78 -11.03 15.29
CA GLN A 197 3.08 -9.72 15.85
C GLN A 197 3.73 -8.77 14.83
N GLU A 198 4.64 -9.29 13.99
CA GLU A 198 5.31 -8.51 12.95
C GLU A 198 4.37 -8.24 11.77
N ARG A 199 3.55 -9.22 11.38
CA ARG A 199 2.49 -9.03 10.37
C ARG A 199 1.52 -7.93 10.78
N SER A 200 1.04 -7.98 12.02
CA SER A 200 0.17 -6.97 12.61
C SER A 200 0.85 -5.59 12.56
N LYS A 201 2.10 -5.48 13.05
CA LYS A 201 2.83 -4.21 13.03
C LYS A 201 2.98 -3.62 11.63
N ARG A 202 3.29 -4.45 10.61
CA ARG A 202 3.39 -3.99 9.23
C ARG A 202 2.06 -3.56 8.67
N PHE A 203 0.99 -4.28 8.95
CA PHE A 203 -0.36 -3.92 8.52
C PHE A 203 -0.83 -2.59 9.14
N GLU A 204 -0.60 -2.40 10.44
CA GLU A 204 -0.89 -1.14 11.13
C GLU A 204 -0.09 0.04 10.57
N LYS A 205 1.16 -0.20 10.11
CA LYS A 205 1.98 0.81 9.43
C LYS A 205 1.36 1.20 8.07
N VAL A 206 0.89 0.23 7.29
CA VAL A 206 0.20 0.48 6.01
C VAL A 206 -1.05 1.33 6.23
N TYR A 207 -1.86 1.00 7.24
CA TYR A 207 -3.07 1.78 7.53
C TYR A 207 -2.73 3.18 8.06
N THR A 208 -1.71 3.32 8.91
CA THR A 208 -1.26 4.65 9.38
C THR A 208 -0.75 5.52 8.23
N HIS A 209 -0.11 4.91 7.23
CA HIS A 209 0.31 5.59 6.01
C HIS A 209 -0.88 6.08 5.18
N ASN A 210 -1.95 5.27 5.06
CA ASN A 210 -3.20 5.67 4.42
C ASN A 210 -3.81 6.92 5.09
N LEU A 211 -3.96 6.91 6.42
CA LEU A 211 -4.52 8.05 7.16
C LEU A 211 -3.68 9.33 7.00
N TYR A 212 -2.35 9.20 6.95
CA TYR A 212 -1.46 10.33 6.71
C TYR A 212 -1.71 11.00 5.35
N TYR A 213 -1.96 10.22 4.29
CA TYR A 213 -2.28 10.79 2.98
C TYR A 213 -3.73 11.24 2.84
N LEU A 214 -4.69 10.60 3.52
CA LEU A 214 -6.06 11.13 3.63
C LEU A 214 -6.05 12.53 4.25
N ALA A 215 -5.23 12.76 5.28
CA ALA A 215 -5.08 14.09 5.86
C ALA A 215 -4.62 15.13 4.82
N GLN A 216 -3.65 14.79 3.98
CA GLN A 216 -3.14 15.68 2.93
C GLN A 216 -4.18 15.93 1.84
N VAL A 217 -4.86 14.88 1.36
CA VAL A 217 -5.93 15.01 0.37
C VAL A 217 -7.05 15.92 0.89
N TYR A 218 -7.54 15.71 2.13
CA TYR A 218 -8.55 16.60 2.71
C TYR A 218 -8.07 18.01 2.97
N GLN A 219 -6.77 18.19 3.24
CA GLN A 219 -6.18 19.50 3.36
C GLN A 219 -6.22 20.25 2.02
N HIS A 220 -5.93 19.56 0.90
CA HIS A 220 -6.04 20.11 -0.46
C HIS A 220 -7.48 20.46 -0.83
N MET A 221 -8.46 19.67 -0.38
CA MET A 221 -9.89 19.93 -0.57
C MET A 221 -10.46 21.01 0.36
N GLU A 222 -9.62 21.67 1.16
CA GLU A 222 -10.04 22.65 2.18
C GLU A 222 -10.98 22.09 3.27
N MET A 223 -11.07 20.76 3.40
CA MET A 223 -11.83 20.07 4.44
C MET A 223 -11.01 19.97 5.73
N PHE A 224 -10.64 21.11 6.29
CA PHE A 224 -9.63 21.22 7.34
C PHE A 224 -9.95 20.44 8.63
N GLU A 225 -11.22 20.34 9.01
CA GLU A 225 -11.66 19.55 10.15
C GLU A 225 -11.41 18.05 9.95
N LYS A 226 -11.71 17.54 8.75
CA LYS A 226 -11.50 16.14 8.38
C LYS A 226 -9.99 15.86 8.29
N ALA A 227 -9.23 16.77 7.66
CA ALA A 227 -7.77 16.71 7.63
C ALA A 227 -7.14 16.66 9.04
N ALA A 228 -7.57 17.56 9.94
CA ALA A 228 -7.09 17.59 11.33
C ALA A 228 -7.44 16.32 12.12
N HIS A 229 -8.61 15.72 11.86
CA HIS A 229 -8.98 14.43 12.43
C HIS A 229 -8.02 13.32 11.99
N TYR A 230 -7.73 13.21 10.69
CA TYR A 230 -6.77 12.22 10.20
C TYR A 230 -5.35 12.48 10.71
N CYS A 231 -4.90 13.74 10.77
CA CYS A 231 -3.61 14.10 11.39
C CYS A 231 -3.52 13.61 12.85
N HIS A 232 -4.57 13.85 13.63
CA HIS A 232 -4.65 13.40 15.02
C HIS A 232 -4.57 11.87 15.12
N SER A 233 -5.37 11.15 14.32
CA SER A 233 -5.38 9.69 14.29
C SER A 233 -4.02 9.11 13.88
N THR A 234 -3.35 9.71 12.89
CA THR A 234 -1.99 9.33 12.48
C THR A 234 -0.99 9.50 13.62
N LEU A 235 -0.97 10.66 14.29
CA LEU A 235 -0.04 10.92 15.40
C LEU A 235 -0.26 10.00 16.59
N LYS A 236 -1.53 9.69 16.91
CA LYS A 236 -1.90 8.72 17.95
C LYS A 236 -1.32 7.35 17.63
N ARG A 237 -1.59 6.83 16.44
CA ARG A 237 -1.15 5.50 15.99
C ARG A 237 0.36 5.38 15.89
N GLN A 238 1.04 6.45 15.49
CA GLN A 238 2.50 6.53 15.47
C GLN A 238 3.11 6.29 16.86
N LEU A 239 2.51 6.85 17.93
CA LEU A 239 2.95 6.59 19.30
C LEU A 239 2.62 5.17 19.75
N GLU A 240 1.39 4.69 19.50
CA GLU A 240 0.92 3.35 19.89
C GLU A 240 1.82 2.23 19.34
N HIS A 241 2.33 2.39 18.11
CA HIS A 241 3.18 1.39 17.46
C HIS A 241 4.68 1.73 17.51
N SER A 242 5.07 2.82 18.19
CA SER A 242 6.46 3.30 18.25
C SER A 242 7.13 3.37 16.87
N ALA A 243 6.39 3.87 15.88
CA ALA A 243 6.79 3.88 14.48
C ALA A 243 6.81 5.31 13.91
N TYR A 244 7.74 6.13 14.39
CA TYR A 244 7.87 7.53 13.99
C TYR A 244 9.30 8.07 14.12
N HIS A 245 9.60 9.12 13.36
CA HIS A 245 10.79 9.93 13.57
C HIS A 245 10.47 11.04 14.58
N PRO A 246 11.18 11.14 15.73
CA PRO A 246 10.81 12.07 16.81
C PRO A 246 10.66 13.53 16.37
N LEU A 247 11.53 14.00 15.48
CA LEU A 247 11.48 15.37 14.98
C LEU A 247 10.25 15.63 14.09
N GLU A 248 9.94 14.71 13.18
CA GLU A 248 8.79 14.84 12.28
C GLU A 248 7.48 14.77 13.08
N TRP A 249 7.41 13.85 14.04
CA TRP A 249 6.26 13.73 14.92
C TRP A 249 6.03 15.03 15.70
N ALA A 250 7.10 15.62 16.27
CA ALA A 250 6.99 16.87 17.03
C ALA A 250 6.54 18.05 16.16
N ILE A 251 7.05 18.16 14.92
CA ILE A 251 6.63 19.20 13.97
C ILE A 251 5.15 19.04 13.60
N ASN A 252 4.71 17.81 13.31
CA ASN A 252 3.33 17.53 12.95
C ASN A 252 2.37 17.79 14.13
N ALA A 253 2.75 17.39 15.35
CA ALA A 253 2.01 17.67 16.57
C ALA A 253 1.88 19.17 16.86
N ALA A 254 2.96 19.93 16.69
CA ALA A 254 2.95 21.38 16.85
C ALA A 254 2.05 22.06 15.81
N THR A 255 2.11 21.62 14.54
CA THR A 255 1.27 22.13 13.45
C THR A 255 -0.21 21.89 13.73
N LEU A 256 -0.57 20.67 14.16
CA LEU A 256 -1.94 20.33 14.54
C LEU A 256 -2.43 21.13 15.75
N SER A 257 -1.56 21.37 16.73
CA SER A 257 -1.88 22.22 17.88
C SER A 257 -2.16 23.66 17.47
N GLN A 258 -1.34 24.24 16.59
CA GLN A 258 -1.54 25.58 16.06
C GLN A 258 -2.89 25.71 15.34
N PHE A 259 -3.29 24.69 14.56
CA PHE A 259 -4.61 24.64 13.93
C PHE A 259 -5.75 24.72 14.97
N TYR A 260 -5.69 23.92 16.03
CA TYR A 260 -6.71 23.94 17.08
C TYR A 260 -6.72 25.26 17.86
N ILE A 261 -5.57 25.85 18.14
CA ILE A 261 -5.46 27.17 18.78
C ILE A 261 -6.15 28.25 17.94
N ASN A 262 -5.93 28.25 16.62
CA ASN A 262 -6.58 29.19 15.70
C ASN A 262 -8.12 29.05 15.72
N LYS A 263 -8.64 27.87 16.05
CA LYS A 263 -10.07 27.60 16.24
C LYS A 263 -10.56 27.74 17.69
N SER A 264 -9.72 28.25 18.60
CA SER A 264 -10.01 28.36 20.04
C SER A 264 -10.32 27.02 20.74
N LEU A 265 -9.83 25.90 20.19
CA LEU A 265 -9.98 24.55 20.73
C LEU A 265 -8.78 24.16 21.59
N TRP A 266 -8.74 24.67 22.83
CA TRP A 266 -7.57 24.54 23.71
C TRP A 266 -7.28 23.11 24.18
N LEU A 267 -8.30 22.30 24.45
CA LEU A 267 -8.12 20.93 24.91
C LEU A 267 -7.54 20.02 23.82
N PRO A 268 -8.08 19.97 22.58
CA PRO A 268 -7.44 19.26 21.47
C PRO A 268 -6.01 19.74 21.16
N ALA A 269 -5.74 21.04 21.27
CA ALA A 269 -4.40 21.60 21.11
C ALA A 269 -3.41 21.05 22.15
N ALA A 270 -3.81 21.00 23.42
CA ALA A 270 -3.01 20.45 24.50
C ALA A 270 -2.77 18.94 24.34
N ILE A 271 -3.80 18.17 23.99
CA ILE A 271 -3.70 16.73 23.73
C ILE A 271 -2.67 16.44 22.63
N SER A 272 -2.74 17.20 21.53
CA SER A 272 -1.85 17.00 20.38
C SER A 272 -0.38 17.25 20.74
N LEU A 273 -0.08 18.28 21.54
CA LEU A 273 1.29 18.59 21.99
C LEU A 273 1.84 17.59 23.00
N LEU A 274 1.01 17.17 23.95
CA LEU A 274 1.45 16.34 25.06
C LEU A 274 1.48 14.85 24.70
N GLY A 275 0.96 14.47 23.53
CA GLY A 275 0.80 13.08 23.14
C GLY A 275 -0.15 12.30 24.06
N LEU A 276 -1.03 13.01 24.79
CA LEU A 276 -1.96 12.45 25.77
C LEU A 276 -3.25 11.99 25.07
N TYR A 277 -3.10 11.07 24.12
CA TYR A 277 -4.24 10.47 23.46
C TYR A 277 -4.96 9.55 24.46
N PRO A 278 -6.25 9.78 24.77
CA PRO A 278 -6.99 8.85 25.62
C PRO A 278 -7.03 7.47 24.94
N PHE A 279 -6.70 6.46 25.74
CA PHE A 279 -6.80 5.04 25.39
C PHE A 279 -8.22 4.54 25.61
#